data_AF-A0A1Q5ARH6-F1
#
_entry.id   AF-A0A1Q5ARH6-F1
#
_cell.length_a   1.000
_cell.length_b   1.000
_cell.length_c   1.000
_cell.angle_alpha   90.00
_cell.angle_beta   90.00
_cell.angle_gamma   90.00
#
_symmetry.space_group_name_H-M   'P 1'
#
loop_
_entity.id
_entity.type
_entity.pdbx_description
1 polymer ?
#
loop_
_entity_poly.entity_id
_entity_poly.type
_entity_poly.pdbx_seq_one_letter_code
_entity_poly.pdbx_strand_id
1 'polypeptide(L)'
;MGLADFIRIARGNLTAEELAERDALARERSEARRAEAERARVEAEQALQRRRAQIAARDRHPERMEVAVGISSIELVCHADTLTALLVMLQDTSGWTSPRAQEGRIEALDGNMVRVHLSGHQVSLILFRTAERAQNAWQGQAVVAKRLYRAFAGIIDQVDPDAPSAEPIPPVVLDDRVGVRRGEDDEMAEPGQS
;
A
#
# COMPACT_ATOMS: atom_id res chain seq x y z
N MET A 1 30.22 24.74 44.90
CA MET A 1 31.43 23.89 44.84
C MET A 1 32.63 24.73 45.22
N GLY A 2 33.38 24.34 46.26
CA GLY A 2 34.60 25.04 46.67
C GLY A 2 35.85 24.57 45.90
N LEU A 3 36.92 25.37 45.90
CA LEU A 3 38.20 25.05 45.24
C LEU A 3 38.80 23.72 45.73
N ALA A 4 38.62 23.39 47.01
CA ALA A 4 39.10 22.15 47.61
C ALA A 4 38.37 20.90 47.06
N ASP A 5 37.06 20.99 46.83
CA ASP A 5 36.29 19.91 46.20
C ASP A 5 36.69 19.71 44.74
N PHE A 6 36.94 20.81 44.02
CA PHE A 6 37.41 20.72 42.63
C PHE A 6 38.76 20.00 42.52
N ILE A 7 39.72 20.31 43.39
CA ILE A 7 41.04 19.65 43.43
C ILE A 7 40.92 18.18 43.82
N ARG A 8 40.01 17.84 44.74
CA ARG A 8 39.75 16.45 45.18
C ARG A 8 39.16 15.60 44.06
N ILE A 9 38.15 16.11 43.36
CA ILE A 9 37.53 15.46 42.20
C ILE A 9 38.56 15.31 41.07
N ALA A 10 39.35 16.35 40.79
CA ALA A 10 40.39 16.32 39.74
C ALA A 10 41.53 15.33 40.03
N ARG A 11 41.79 15.00 41.30
CA ARG A 11 42.77 13.97 41.73
C ARG A 11 42.18 12.55 41.81
N GLY A 12 40.89 12.36 41.54
CA GLY A 12 40.24 11.04 41.55
C GLY A 12 39.78 10.52 42.92
N ASN A 13 39.85 11.33 43.97
CA ASN A 13 39.43 10.96 45.33
C ASN A 13 37.93 11.22 45.54
N LEU A 14 37.10 10.49 44.80
CA LEU A 14 35.63 10.57 44.88
C LEU A 14 35.12 9.97 46.20
N THR A 15 34.06 10.55 46.76
CA THR A 15 33.34 9.92 47.87
C THR A 15 32.55 8.71 47.38
N ALA A 16 32.10 7.84 48.29
CA ALA A 16 31.31 6.67 47.93
C ALA A 16 29.98 7.05 47.23
N GLU A 17 29.41 8.20 47.60
CA GLU A 17 28.19 8.76 47.02
C GLU A 17 28.42 9.29 45.59
N GLU A 18 29.49 10.07 45.36
CA GLU A 18 29.86 10.57 44.03
C GLU A 18 30.21 9.42 43.06
N LEU A 19 30.79 8.33 43.58
CA LEU A 19 31.09 7.13 42.79
C LEU A 19 29.80 6.37 42.42
N ALA A 20 28.84 6.27 43.35
CA ALA A 20 27.53 5.66 43.10
C ALA A 20 26.71 6.46 42.07
N GLU A 21 26.72 7.79 42.14
CA GLU A 21 26.08 8.67 41.16
C GLU A 21 26.70 8.51 39.76
N ARG A 22 28.04 8.52 39.66
CA ARG A 22 28.74 8.31 38.39
C ARG A 22 28.40 6.96 37.77
N ASP A 23 28.35 5.90 38.58
CA ASP A 23 28.05 4.56 38.12
C ASP A 23 26.56 4.40 37.74
N ALA A 24 25.65 5.11 38.43
CA ALA A 24 24.24 5.20 38.04
C ALA A 24 24.06 5.90 36.69
N LEU A 25 24.71 7.06 36.49
CA LEU A 25 24.72 7.78 35.22
C LEU A 25 25.39 6.97 34.10
N ALA A 26 26.37 6.13 34.41
CA ALA A 26 26.99 5.23 33.44
C ALA A 26 26.04 4.10 33.00
N ARG A 27 25.27 3.53 33.95
CA ARG A 27 24.24 2.53 33.66
C ARG A 27 23.12 3.11 32.81
N GLU A 28 22.58 4.27 33.18
CA GLU A 28 21.52 4.96 32.43
C GLU A 28 21.97 5.27 30.99
N ARG A 29 23.19 5.80 30.80
CA ARG A 29 23.76 6.03 29.47
C ARG A 29 24.01 4.74 28.68
N SER A 30 24.30 3.62 29.34
CA SER A 30 24.43 2.33 28.69
C SER A 30 23.08 1.77 28.26
N GLU A 31 22.06 1.88 29.11
CA GLU A 31 20.69 1.44 28.84
C GLU A 31 20.04 2.27 27.73
N ALA A 32 20.20 3.59 27.77
CA ALA A 32 19.74 4.49 26.71
C ALA A 32 20.37 4.14 25.35
N ARG A 33 21.69 3.91 25.30
CA ARG A 33 22.39 3.50 24.07
C ARG A 33 21.94 2.13 23.57
N ARG A 34 21.66 1.17 24.47
CA ARG A 34 21.12 -0.15 24.09
C ARG A 34 19.70 -0.02 23.53
N ALA A 35 18.85 0.78 24.15
CA ALA A 35 17.49 1.03 23.68
C ALA A 35 17.49 1.73 22.31
N GLU A 36 18.37 2.72 22.12
CA GLU A 36 18.55 3.40 20.82
C GLU A 36 19.08 2.44 19.75
N ALA A 37 20.10 1.63 20.08
CA ALA A 37 20.64 0.64 19.15
C ALA A 37 19.57 -0.39 18.74
N GLU A 38 18.72 -0.83 19.67
CA GLU A 38 17.65 -1.77 19.34
C GLU A 38 16.57 -1.14 18.45
N ARG A 39 16.17 0.11 18.73
CA ARG A 39 15.26 0.85 17.84
C ARG A 39 15.83 1.00 16.44
N ALA A 40 17.11 1.38 16.33
CA ALA A 40 17.79 1.51 15.04
C ALA A 40 17.87 0.16 14.29
N ARG A 41 18.08 -0.95 14.99
CA ARG A 41 18.06 -2.30 14.40
C ARG A 41 16.68 -2.66 13.86
N VAL A 42 15.62 -2.43 14.64
CA VAL A 42 14.23 -2.68 14.22
C VAL A 42 13.87 -1.82 13.00
N GLU A 43 14.21 -0.53 13.01
CA GLU A 43 13.96 0.36 11.88
C GLU A 43 14.72 -0.05 10.61
N ALA A 44 15.99 -0.45 10.76
CA ALA A 44 16.82 -0.94 9.66
C ALA A 44 16.27 -2.25 9.07
N GLU A 45 15.84 -3.18 9.91
CA GLU A 45 15.22 -4.43 9.46
C GLU A 45 13.91 -4.16 8.73
N GLN A 46 13.04 -3.31 9.27
CA GLN A 46 11.82 -2.89 8.60
C GLN A 46 12.10 -2.21 7.25
N ALA A 47 13.12 -1.35 7.16
CA ALA A 47 13.51 -0.71 5.91
C ALA A 47 14.00 -1.75 4.88
N LEU A 48 14.79 -2.73 5.30
CA LEU A 48 15.23 -3.83 4.44
C LEU A 48 14.06 -4.67 3.94
N GLN A 49 13.12 -5.01 4.82
CA GLN A 49 11.90 -5.75 4.44
C GLN A 49 11.04 -4.96 3.45
N ARG A 50 10.84 -3.66 3.67
CA ARG A 50 10.14 -2.79 2.71
C ARG A 50 10.83 -2.78 1.34
N ARG A 51 12.16 -2.70 1.32
CA ARG A 51 12.94 -2.72 0.07
C ARG A 51 12.82 -4.06 -0.66
N ARG A 52 12.90 -5.18 0.06
CA ARG A 52 12.72 -6.53 -0.51
C ARG A 52 11.33 -6.70 -1.11
N ALA A 53 10.29 -6.29 -0.39
CA ALA A 53 8.91 -6.33 -0.89
C ALA A 53 8.72 -5.47 -2.14
N GLN A 54 9.36 -4.30 -2.23
CA GLN A 54 9.34 -3.45 -3.42
C GLN A 54 10.01 -4.11 -4.63
N ILE A 55 11.16 -4.76 -4.43
CA ILE A 55 11.88 -5.49 -5.49
C ILE A 55 11.01 -6.64 -5.99
N ALA A 56 10.50 -7.49 -5.09
CA ALA A 56 9.63 -8.60 -5.45
C ALA A 56 8.37 -8.14 -6.19
N ALA A 57 7.76 -7.02 -5.78
CA ALA A 57 6.59 -6.46 -6.46
C ALA A 57 6.91 -5.96 -7.87
N ARG A 58 8.12 -5.44 -8.10
CA ARG A 58 8.61 -5.03 -9.42
C ARG A 58 8.89 -6.24 -10.31
N ASP A 59 9.47 -7.29 -9.75
CA ASP A 59 9.83 -8.48 -10.51
C ASP A 59 8.58 -9.27 -10.97
N ARG A 60 7.44 -9.14 -10.27
CA ARG A 60 6.12 -9.65 -10.71
C ARG A 60 5.44 -8.80 -11.79
N HIS A 61 5.95 -7.62 -12.12
CA HIS A 61 5.30 -6.73 -13.08
C HIS A 61 5.17 -7.35 -14.48
N PRO A 62 6.23 -7.96 -15.07
CA PRO A 62 6.13 -8.65 -16.36
C PRO A 62 5.09 -9.78 -16.35
N GLU A 63 5.13 -10.65 -15.33
CA GLU A 63 4.18 -11.76 -15.17
C GLU A 63 2.72 -11.26 -15.13
N ARG A 64 2.46 -10.19 -14.37
CA ARG A 64 1.12 -9.57 -14.32
C ARG A 64 0.67 -9.03 -15.68
N MET A 65 1.57 -8.47 -16.47
CA MET A 65 1.23 -8.02 -17.82
C MET A 65 0.90 -9.19 -18.74
N GLU A 66 1.64 -10.29 -18.65
CA GLU A 66 1.38 -11.52 -19.42
C GLU A 66 0.01 -12.11 -19.07
N VAL A 67 -0.29 -12.27 -17.78
CA VAL A 67 -1.60 -12.73 -17.30
C VAL A 67 -2.70 -11.78 -17.75
N ALA A 68 -2.49 -10.46 -17.62
CA ALA A 68 -3.48 -9.46 -18.01
C ALA A 68 -3.87 -9.56 -19.48
N VAL A 69 -2.92 -9.75 -20.41
CA VAL A 69 -3.24 -9.86 -21.85
C VAL A 69 -4.08 -11.10 -22.15
N GLY A 70 -3.96 -12.18 -21.37
CA GLY A 70 -4.77 -13.39 -21.49
C GLY A 70 -6.22 -13.25 -21.03
N ILE A 71 -6.56 -12.18 -20.32
CA ILE A 71 -7.92 -11.96 -19.81
C ILE A 71 -8.86 -11.50 -20.91
N SER A 72 -9.98 -12.20 -21.07
CA SER A 72 -11.05 -11.84 -22.01
C SER A 72 -11.70 -10.51 -21.64
N SER A 73 -12.13 -10.37 -20.38
CA SER A 73 -12.76 -9.17 -19.86
C SER A 73 -12.63 -9.06 -18.34
N ILE A 74 -12.52 -7.83 -17.84
CA ILE A 74 -12.60 -7.50 -16.41
C ILE A 74 -13.43 -6.22 -16.23
N GLU A 75 -14.10 -6.11 -15.10
CA GLU A 75 -14.83 -4.91 -14.72
C GLU A 75 -13.98 -4.01 -13.80
N LEU A 76 -14.02 -2.71 -14.05
CA LEU A 76 -13.57 -1.67 -13.12
C LEU A 76 -14.80 -0.93 -12.59
N VAL A 77 -14.95 -0.87 -11.27
CA VAL A 77 -15.97 -0.07 -10.59
C VAL A 77 -15.30 1.04 -9.80
N CYS A 78 -15.53 2.29 -10.17
CA CYS A 78 -14.88 3.44 -9.52
C CYS A 78 -15.72 4.72 -9.63
N HIS A 79 -15.33 5.78 -8.92
CA HIS A 79 -15.94 7.10 -9.10
C HIS A 79 -15.61 7.67 -10.49
N ALA A 80 -16.52 8.43 -11.09
CA ALA A 80 -16.35 9.02 -12.43
C ALA A 80 -15.05 9.87 -12.56
N ASP A 81 -14.66 10.60 -11.52
CA ASP A 81 -13.40 11.36 -11.51
C ASP A 81 -12.16 10.46 -11.50
N THR A 82 -12.25 9.30 -10.85
CA THR A 82 -11.16 8.30 -10.85
C THR A 82 -10.99 7.71 -12.24
N LEU A 83 -12.10 7.41 -12.93
CA LEU A 83 -12.06 7.02 -14.34
C LEU A 83 -11.43 8.12 -15.19
N THR A 84 -11.84 9.38 -15.02
CA THR A 84 -11.28 10.51 -15.76
C THR A 84 -9.77 10.63 -15.58
N ALA A 85 -9.29 10.53 -14.34
CA ALA A 85 -7.86 10.55 -14.05
C ALA A 85 -7.10 9.39 -14.71
N LEU A 86 -7.68 8.19 -14.73
CA LEU A 86 -7.11 7.03 -15.42
C LEU A 86 -7.04 7.26 -16.94
N LEU A 87 -8.10 7.76 -17.56
CA LEU A 87 -8.14 8.03 -19.00
C LEU A 87 -7.12 9.10 -19.40
N VAL A 88 -6.97 10.17 -18.62
CA VAL A 88 -5.93 11.19 -18.83
C VAL A 88 -4.53 10.59 -18.76
N MET A 89 -4.28 9.63 -17.86
CA MET A 89 -2.99 8.93 -17.80
C MET A 89 -2.70 8.09 -19.04
N LEU A 90 -3.75 7.59 -19.70
CA LEU A 90 -3.65 6.64 -20.80
C LEU A 90 -3.74 7.28 -22.19
N GLN A 91 -4.19 8.55 -22.30
CA GLN A 91 -4.51 9.20 -23.57
C GLN A 91 -3.39 9.10 -24.63
N ASP A 92 -2.12 9.18 -24.21
CA ASP A 92 -0.94 9.17 -25.08
C ASP A 92 -0.27 7.79 -25.14
N THR A 93 -1.00 6.73 -24.81
CA THR A 93 -0.47 5.36 -24.80
C THR A 93 -0.73 4.70 -26.13
N SER A 94 0.33 4.33 -26.84
CA SER A 94 0.22 3.60 -28.10
C SER A 94 -0.58 2.31 -27.91
N GLY A 95 -1.56 2.08 -28.80
CA GLY A 95 -2.44 0.91 -28.73
C GLY A 95 -3.55 1.01 -27.67
N TRP A 96 -3.65 2.12 -26.93
CA TRP A 96 -4.80 2.37 -26.06
C TRP A 96 -6.04 2.70 -26.90
N THR A 97 -7.15 2.08 -26.55
CA THR A 97 -8.48 2.41 -27.06
C THR A 97 -9.36 2.69 -25.86
N SER A 98 -9.83 3.94 -25.72
CA SER A 98 -10.67 4.31 -24.57
C SER A 98 -12.00 3.57 -24.63
N PRO A 99 -12.47 2.95 -23.52
CA PRO A 99 -13.84 2.46 -23.45
C PRO A 99 -14.82 3.64 -23.61
N ARG A 100 -15.96 3.39 -24.26
CA ARG A 100 -16.98 4.40 -24.52
C ARG A 100 -18.35 3.93 -24.03
N ALA A 101 -19.13 4.85 -23.47
CA ALA A 101 -20.50 4.57 -23.05
C ALA A 101 -21.41 4.13 -24.22
N GLN A 102 -21.20 4.71 -25.41
CA GLN A 102 -21.95 4.35 -26.63
C GLN A 102 -21.75 2.91 -27.09
N GLU A 103 -20.65 2.27 -26.66
CA GLU A 103 -20.33 0.87 -26.94
C GLU A 103 -20.83 -0.06 -25.82
N GLY A 104 -21.57 0.47 -24.83
CA GLY A 104 -21.97 -0.28 -23.64
C GLY A 104 -20.82 -0.63 -22.70
N ARG A 105 -19.64 0.00 -22.87
CA ARG A 105 -18.44 -0.32 -22.08
C ARG A 105 -18.27 0.53 -20.83
N ILE A 106 -19.11 1.55 -20.66
CA ILE A 106 -19.17 2.40 -19.47
C ILE A 106 -20.64 2.51 -19.08
N GLU A 107 -20.97 2.07 -17.88
CA GLU A 107 -22.30 2.15 -17.28
C GLU A 107 -22.25 3.08 -16.07
N ALA A 108 -23.21 4.00 -15.98
CA ALA A 108 -23.38 4.83 -14.79
C ALA A 108 -24.06 4.02 -13.68
N LEU A 109 -23.57 4.19 -12.46
CA LEU A 109 -24.11 3.61 -11.23
C LEU A 109 -24.49 4.73 -10.25
N ASP A 110 -25.16 4.36 -9.15
CA ASP A 110 -25.52 5.30 -8.09
C ASP A 110 -24.29 5.97 -7.45
N GLY A 111 -24.48 7.20 -6.95
CA GLY A 111 -23.43 7.92 -6.22
C GLY A 111 -22.25 8.38 -7.10
N ASN A 112 -22.50 8.64 -8.39
CA ASN A 112 -21.47 9.04 -9.36
C ASN A 112 -20.37 7.98 -9.56
N MET A 113 -20.72 6.72 -9.30
CA MET A 113 -19.90 5.56 -9.61
C MET A 113 -20.13 5.13 -11.06
N VAL A 114 -19.14 4.47 -11.64
CA VAL A 114 -19.20 3.93 -12.99
C VAL A 114 -18.67 2.51 -12.99
N ARG A 115 -19.30 1.63 -13.76
CA ARG A 115 -18.77 0.31 -14.14
C ARG A 115 -18.17 0.43 -15.54
N VAL A 116 -16.98 -0.11 -15.73
CA VAL A 116 -16.23 -0.06 -16.99
C VAL A 116 -15.79 -1.46 -17.38
N HIS A 117 -16.15 -1.90 -18.58
CA HIS A 117 -15.71 -3.17 -19.14
C HIS A 117 -14.40 -3.01 -19.89
N LEU A 118 -13.35 -3.66 -19.40
CA LEU A 118 -11.99 -3.59 -19.91
C LEU A 118 -11.57 -4.95 -20.50
N SER A 119 -10.82 -4.93 -21.60
CA SER A 119 -10.18 -6.13 -22.15
C SER A 119 -8.81 -6.35 -21.52
N GLY A 120 -8.27 -7.56 -21.62
CA GLY A 120 -6.94 -7.87 -21.11
C GLY A 120 -5.83 -6.96 -21.61
N HIS A 121 -5.85 -6.61 -22.90
CA HIS A 121 -4.94 -5.63 -23.50
C HIS A 121 -5.05 -4.24 -22.87
N GLN A 122 -6.26 -3.77 -22.53
CA GLN A 122 -6.41 -2.51 -21.81
C GLN A 122 -5.86 -2.60 -20.39
N VAL A 123 -6.06 -3.74 -19.71
CA VAL A 123 -5.53 -3.97 -18.37
C VAL A 123 -4.00 -3.97 -18.36
N SER A 124 -3.36 -4.60 -19.34
CA SER A 124 -1.89 -4.60 -19.44
C SER A 124 -1.35 -3.18 -19.67
N LEU A 125 -2.01 -2.37 -20.51
CA LEU A 125 -1.65 -0.96 -20.69
C LEU A 125 -1.88 -0.11 -19.43
N ILE A 126 -2.95 -0.39 -18.67
CA ILE A 126 -3.21 0.22 -17.36
C ILE A 126 -2.08 -0.10 -16.40
N LEU A 127 -1.70 -1.38 -16.26
CA LEU A 127 -0.59 -1.81 -15.40
C LEU A 127 0.72 -1.13 -15.80
N PHE A 128 1.05 -1.12 -17.10
CA PHE A 128 2.24 -0.48 -17.64
C PHE A 128 2.30 1.01 -17.30
N ARG A 129 1.26 1.78 -17.67
CA ARG A 129 1.24 3.23 -17.46
C ARG A 129 1.17 3.62 -16.00
N THR A 130 0.42 2.89 -15.18
CA THR A 130 0.32 3.22 -13.75
C THR A 130 1.61 2.89 -12.99
N ALA A 131 2.33 1.82 -13.38
CA ALA A 131 3.66 1.53 -12.85
C ALA A 131 4.68 2.64 -13.20
N GLU A 132 4.66 3.13 -14.45
CA GLU A 132 5.51 4.22 -14.92
C GLU A 132 5.19 5.54 -14.18
N ARG A 133 3.91 5.94 -14.15
CA ARG A 133 3.45 7.18 -13.50
C ARG A 133 3.67 7.17 -11.99
N ALA A 134 3.60 6.01 -11.34
CA ALA A 134 3.91 5.86 -9.92
C ALA A 134 5.36 6.27 -9.56
N GLN A 135 6.28 6.26 -10.54
CA GLN A 135 7.69 6.60 -10.37
C GLN A 135 8.03 7.99 -10.89
N ASN A 136 7.40 8.41 -11.99
CA ASN A 136 7.84 9.58 -12.77
C ASN A 136 6.88 10.78 -12.72
N ALA A 137 5.68 10.64 -12.15
CA ALA A 137 4.72 11.74 -12.05
C ALA A 137 4.95 12.62 -10.81
N TRP A 138 4.35 13.81 -10.80
CA TRP A 138 4.25 14.63 -9.60
C TRP A 138 3.44 13.89 -8.51
N GLN A 139 3.67 14.26 -7.24
CA GLN A 139 3.29 13.44 -6.09
C GLN A 139 1.81 13.01 -6.06
N GLY A 140 0.86 13.89 -6.35
CA GLY A 140 -0.58 13.55 -6.30
C GLY A 140 -0.96 12.53 -7.36
N GLN A 141 -0.52 12.73 -8.61
CA GLN A 141 -0.76 11.75 -9.68
C GLN A 141 -0.03 10.43 -9.42
N ALA A 142 1.19 10.47 -8.86
CA ALA A 142 1.92 9.27 -8.49
C ALA A 142 1.17 8.43 -7.44
N VAL A 143 0.47 9.06 -6.49
CA VAL A 143 -0.37 8.36 -5.49
C VAL A 143 -1.58 7.70 -6.14
N VAL A 144 -2.29 8.41 -7.03
CA VAL A 144 -3.43 7.85 -7.77
C VAL A 144 -2.98 6.67 -8.63
N ALA A 145 -1.86 6.81 -9.35
CA ALA A 145 -1.28 5.74 -10.15
C ALA A 145 -0.90 4.52 -9.31
N LYS A 146 -0.28 4.71 -8.13
CA LYS A 146 0.00 3.61 -7.18
C LYS A 146 -1.25 2.90 -6.71
N ARG A 147 -2.32 3.64 -6.42
CA ARG A 147 -3.60 3.08 -5.97
C ARG A 147 -4.24 2.24 -7.08
N LEU A 148 -4.32 2.78 -8.30
CA LEU A 148 -4.80 2.07 -9.49
C LEU A 148 -3.98 0.81 -9.74
N TYR A 149 -2.65 0.93 -9.81
CA TYR A 149 -1.76 -0.20 -10.05
C TYR A 149 -1.99 -1.33 -9.04
N ARG A 150 -2.06 -1.00 -7.74
CA ARG A 150 -2.28 -1.99 -6.68
C ARG A 150 -3.63 -2.68 -6.79
N ALA A 151 -4.69 -1.94 -7.12
CA ALA A 151 -6.03 -2.51 -7.27
C ALA A 151 -6.08 -3.51 -8.43
N PHE A 152 -5.54 -3.14 -9.60
CA PHE A 152 -5.44 -4.07 -10.73
C PHE A 152 -4.52 -5.24 -10.41
N ALA A 153 -3.31 -5.00 -9.91
CA ALA A 153 -2.36 -6.05 -9.56
C ALA A 153 -2.94 -7.04 -8.53
N GLY A 154 -3.71 -6.56 -7.55
CA GLY A 154 -4.35 -7.42 -6.56
C GLY A 154 -5.39 -8.37 -7.14
N ILE A 155 -6.12 -7.96 -8.19
CA ILE A 155 -7.03 -8.86 -8.90
C ILE A 155 -6.24 -9.80 -9.82
N ILE A 156 -5.26 -9.29 -10.57
CA ILE A 156 -4.44 -10.11 -11.47
C ILE A 156 -3.67 -11.20 -10.73
N ASP A 157 -3.17 -10.90 -9.52
CA ASP A 157 -2.48 -11.89 -8.68
C ASP A 157 -3.40 -13.06 -8.23
N GLN A 158 -4.72 -12.95 -8.40
CA GLN A 158 -5.69 -14.01 -8.12
C GLN A 158 -6.07 -14.83 -9.36
N VAL A 159 -5.72 -14.35 -10.57
CA VAL A 159 -6.07 -15.04 -11.80
C VAL A 159 -5.07 -16.17 -12.04
N ASP A 160 -5.59 -17.39 -12.05
CA ASP A 160 -4.86 -18.58 -12.49
C ASP A 160 -5.22 -18.86 -13.97
N PRO A 161 -4.30 -18.60 -14.92
CA PRO A 161 -4.57 -18.80 -16.34
C PRO A 161 -4.74 -20.28 -16.72
N ASP A 162 -4.24 -21.20 -15.88
CA ASP A 162 -4.33 -22.65 -16.10
C ASP A 162 -5.53 -23.28 -15.38
N ALA A 163 -6.39 -22.44 -14.75
CA ALA A 163 -7.54 -22.91 -14.00
C ALA A 163 -8.51 -23.71 -14.90
N PRO A 164 -9.00 -24.87 -14.44
CA PRO A 164 -9.83 -25.78 -15.24
C PRO A 164 -11.28 -25.29 -15.42
N SER A 165 -11.74 -24.31 -14.62
CA SER A 165 -13.07 -23.72 -14.72
C SER A 165 -13.01 -22.19 -14.80
N ALA A 166 -13.82 -21.63 -15.69
CA ALA A 166 -13.95 -20.19 -15.87
C ALA A 166 -14.84 -19.56 -14.78
N GLU A 167 -14.34 -19.50 -13.54
CA GLU A 167 -14.94 -18.63 -12.55
C GLU A 167 -14.82 -17.17 -13.02
N PRO A 168 -15.86 -16.33 -12.82
CA PRO A 168 -15.80 -14.93 -13.19
C PRO A 168 -14.68 -14.22 -12.43
N ILE A 169 -13.83 -13.48 -13.15
CA ILE A 169 -12.80 -12.64 -12.53
C ILE A 169 -13.51 -11.55 -11.71
N PRO A 170 -13.16 -11.38 -10.42
CA PRO A 170 -13.77 -10.35 -9.59
C PRO A 170 -13.50 -8.94 -10.13
N PRO A 171 -14.43 -7.99 -9.95
CA PRO A 171 -14.24 -6.62 -10.40
C PRO A 171 -13.11 -5.93 -9.63
N VAL A 172 -12.38 -5.05 -10.30
CA VAL A 172 -11.50 -4.08 -9.66
C VAL A 172 -12.37 -2.98 -9.06
N VAL A 173 -12.45 -2.90 -7.73
CA VAL A 173 -13.27 -1.90 -7.04
C VAL A 173 -12.39 -0.81 -6.43
N LEU A 174 -12.60 0.43 -6.83
CA LEU A 174 -12.00 1.64 -6.27
C LEU A 174 -13.10 2.51 -5.70
N ASP A 175 -13.58 2.13 -4.52
CA ASP A 175 -14.62 2.82 -3.76
C ASP A 175 -14.09 3.08 -2.34
N ASP A 176 -14.27 4.30 -1.83
CA ASP A 176 -13.83 4.73 -0.50
C ASP A 176 -14.88 4.40 0.57
N ARG A 177 -15.50 3.21 0.50
CA ARG A 177 -16.42 2.77 1.56
C ARG A 177 -15.63 2.65 2.87
N VAL A 178 -15.95 3.49 3.83
CA VAL A 178 -15.54 3.29 5.22
C VAL A 178 -16.07 1.92 5.61
N GLY A 179 -15.17 0.97 5.86
CA GLY A 179 -15.55 -0.38 6.23
C GLY A 179 -16.49 -0.31 7.43
N VAL A 180 -17.75 -0.70 7.23
CA VAL A 180 -18.62 -1.03 8.35
C VAL A 180 -17.89 -2.15 9.07
N ARG A 181 -17.36 -1.89 10.27
CA ARG A 181 -17.01 -2.99 11.16
C ARG A 181 -18.28 -3.79 11.25
N ARG A 182 -18.24 -5.03 10.75
CA ARG A 182 -19.35 -5.98 10.86
C ARG A 182 -19.62 -6.11 12.36
N GLY A 183 -20.55 -5.31 12.86
CA GLY A 183 -21.04 -5.38 14.21
C GLY A 183 -21.74 -6.71 14.33
N GLU A 184 -21.33 -7.47 15.33
CA GLU A 184 -22.04 -8.61 15.86
C GLU A 184 -23.39 -8.12 16.38
N ASP A 185 -24.35 -7.86 15.49
CA ASP A 185 -25.73 -7.46 15.84
C ASP A 185 -26.75 -8.17 14.92
N ASP A 186 -26.45 -9.41 14.52
CA ASP A 186 -27.39 -10.28 13.78
C ASP A 186 -27.65 -11.60 14.53
N GLU A 187 -27.52 -11.58 15.86
CA GLU A 187 -28.20 -12.52 16.76
C GLU A 187 -29.25 -11.73 17.53
N MET A 188 -30.49 -11.70 17.02
CA MET A 188 -31.75 -11.73 17.78
C MET A 188 -32.93 -11.64 16.79
N ALA A 189 -33.03 -12.61 15.89
CA ALA A 189 -34.32 -12.98 15.33
C ALA A 189 -35.00 -13.93 16.33
N GLU A 190 -35.80 -13.37 17.26
CA GLU A 190 -36.72 -14.21 18.04
C GLU A 190 -37.84 -14.75 17.14
N PRO A 191 -38.19 -16.04 17.24
CA PRO A 191 -39.25 -16.65 16.46
C PRO A 191 -40.61 -16.44 17.13
N GLY A 192 -41.55 -15.87 16.39
CA GLY A 192 -42.98 -16.22 16.39
C GLY A 192 -43.81 -15.94 17.64
N GLN A 193 -44.83 -15.09 17.49
CA GLN A 193 -46.15 -15.22 18.11
C GLN A 193 -47.18 -14.74 17.07
N SER A 194 -47.83 -15.68 16.37
CA SER A 194 -49.24 -16.11 16.54
C SER A 194 -50.26 -15.12 15.97
#